data_AF-A0A537JYC1-F1
#
_entry.id   AF-A0A537JYC1-F1
#
_cell.length_a   1.000
_cell.length_b   1.000
_cell.length_c   1.000
_cell.angle_alpha   90.00
_cell.angle_beta   90.00
_cell.angle_gamma   90.00
#
_symmetry.space_group_name_H-M   'P 1'
#
loop_
_entity.id
_entity.type
_entity.pdbx_description
1 polymer ?
#
loop_
_entity_poly.entity_id
_entity_poly.type
_entity_poly.pdbx_seq_one_letter_code
_entity_poly.pdbx_strand_id
1 'polypeptide(L)'
;MQNTLNEQRSGGGQQDARWQATGNTTMNGEKGILTLAVAGFSTMGLSISGTISVRCKLTDEAFEKWQAKIYNIVMADYNRKLEAYNASNNKDDQLIQIKGRNPFLNREIERNEFKRHIIAILMCNYFNGIGSMMERVSPCGYPEINFEKLEKDAPIIQFFEQVFEWNYLNYLFYHSMWARKCKWPDLIDEDSGDPLFDKFLMAGASRVQVPVRPGMEEIFSWFLKTGQIWGASGIPPVSGDSEYVSMIQELKESKQCDYTDRPGFIEATQGNDVLELTESTFYWDLVNNQPNTLNLDNDIDREILVDYKIYRIVKVEQDNAADNSTWNITIDKPYEGNSAKNLKHAVGAKFVGAPWEIVIPTKLVYLRNKNDKLPIYPLT
;
A
#
# COMPACT_ATOMS: atom_id res chain seq x y z
N MET A 1 45.59 12.00 66.07
CA MET A 1 45.77 11.97 67.53
C MET A 1 47.05 12.72 67.86
N GLN A 2 46.95 13.97 68.29
CA GLN A 2 48.07 14.70 68.88
C GLN A 2 48.10 14.31 70.37
N ASN A 3 49.19 13.66 70.80
CA ASN A 3 49.40 13.34 72.21
C ASN A 3 49.86 14.59 72.95
N THR A 4 48.95 15.24 73.68
CA THR A 4 49.32 16.21 74.71
C THR A 4 49.54 15.46 76.02
N LEU A 5 50.80 15.11 76.31
CA LEU A 5 51.21 14.66 77.63
C LEU A 5 51.29 15.90 78.54
N ASN A 6 50.29 16.09 79.40
CA ASN A 6 50.33 17.10 80.45
C ASN A 6 51.29 16.63 81.55
N GLU A 7 52.44 17.27 81.68
CA GLU A 7 53.34 17.14 82.83
C GLU A 7 52.70 17.80 84.05
N GLN A 8 52.23 17.01 85.01
CA GLN A 8 51.82 17.53 86.33
C GLN A 8 53.04 17.55 87.26
N ARG A 9 53.58 18.75 87.52
CA ARG A 9 54.52 19.00 88.62
C ARG A 9 53.76 19.34 89.89
N SER A 10 53.87 18.49 90.91
CA SER A 10 53.48 18.82 92.29
C SER A 10 54.64 18.51 93.21
N GLY A 11 55.15 19.53 93.90
CA GLY A 11 56.17 19.37 94.95
C GLY A 11 56.74 20.69 95.42
N GLY A 12 56.07 21.34 96.39
CA GLY A 12 56.68 22.35 97.24
C GLY A 12 57.45 21.67 98.38
N GLY A 13 58.74 21.95 98.52
CA GLY A 13 59.58 21.33 99.53
C GLY A 13 59.26 21.82 100.94
N GLN A 14 58.96 20.90 101.85
CA GLN A 14 59.13 21.08 103.29
C GLN A 14 59.82 19.85 103.87
N GLN A 15 60.84 20.08 104.71
CA GLN A 15 61.52 19.05 105.47
C GLN A 15 60.56 18.50 106.54
N ASP A 16 60.48 17.18 106.62
CA ASP A 16 59.75 16.37 107.61
C ASP A 16 58.21 16.32 107.54
N ALA A 17 57.64 16.17 106.33
CA ALA A 17 56.25 15.74 106.17
C ALA A 17 56.08 14.69 105.05
N ARG A 18 55.18 13.72 105.27
CA ARG A 18 54.80 12.70 104.27
C ARG A 18 54.26 13.39 103.01
N TRP A 19 54.88 13.19 101.84
CA TRP A 19 54.34 13.68 100.58
C TRP A 19 53.22 12.76 100.05
N GLN A 20 52.13 13.34 99.56
CA GLN A 20 51.07 12.61 98.86
C GLN A 20 50.60 13.50 97.70
N ALA A 21 50.63 12.97 96.48
CA ALA A 21 50.09 13.64 95.30
C ALA A 21 48.97 12.79 94.71
N THR A 22 47.85 13.41 94.36
CA THR A 22 46.71 12.77 93.71
C THR A 22 46.27 13.65 92.54
N GLY A 23 46.15 13.07 91.35
CA GLY A 23 45.73 13.76 90.14
C GLY A 23 44.71 12.93 89.37
N ASN A 24 43.65 13.57 88.88
CA ASN A 24 42.65 12.96 88.00
C ASN A 24 42.77 13.55 86.60
N THR A 25 42.71 12.71 85.57
CA THR A 25 42.66 13.13 84.15
C THR A 25 41.42 12.54 83.49
N THR A 26 40.76 13.29 82.61
CA THR A 26 39.56 12.85 81.87
C THR A 26 39.96 12.00 80.67
N MET A 27 39.34 10.82 80.51
CA MET A 27 39.57 9.94 79.35
C MET A 27 38.82 10.45 78.11
N ASN A 28 39.39 10.24 76.92
CA ASN A 28 38.93 10.77 75.63
C ASN A 28 38.07 9.74 74.88
N GLY A 29 37.02 9.26 75.55
CA GLY A 29 36.09 8.25 75.03
C GLY A 29 36.39 6.81 75.44
N GLU A 30 37.48 6.56 76.18
CA GLU A 30 37.76 5.27 76.81
C GLU A 30 36.93 5.09 78.09
N LYS A 31 36.51 3.85 78.38
CA LYS A 31 35.83 3.48 79.64
C LYS A 31 36.84 2.76 80.55
N GLY A 32 37.13 3.32 81.72
CA GLY A 32 38.04 2.73 82.72
C GLY A 32 38.47 3.73 83.78
N ILE A 33 39.08 3.27 84.86
CA ILE A 33 39.71 4.12 85.88
C ILE A 33 41.12 3.58 86.10
N LEU A 34 42.13 4.44 85.98
CA LEU A 34 43.50 4.11 86.35
C LEU A 34 43.90 4.98 87.53
N THR A 35 43.94 4.40 88.72
CA THR A 35 44.37 5.09 89.95
C THR A 35 45.84 4.82 90.20
N LEU A 36 46.67 5.86 90.21
CA LEU A 36 48.07 5.77 90.63
C LEU A 36 48.25 6.52 91.96
N ALA A 37 48.78 5.84 92.96
CA ALA A 37 49.14 6.44 94.24
C ALA A 37 50.59 6.09 94.57
N VAL A 38 51.41 7.10 94.85
CA VAL A 38 52.81 6.95 95.24
C VAL A 38 52.98 7.58 96.61
N ALA A 39 53.51 6.82 97.57
CA ALA A 39 53.82 7.29 98.92
C ALA A 39 55.16 6.70 99.37
N GLY A 40 55.97 7.50 100.06
CA GLY A 40 57.28 7.07 100.59
C GLY A 40 57.87 8.11 101.53
N PHE A 41 58.91 7.72 102.28
CA PHE A 41 59.72 8.62 103.12
C PHE A 41 61.20 8.37 102.79
N SER A 42 62.01 9.43 102.72
CA SER A 42 63.45 9.35 102.45
C SER A 42 64.18 10.47 103.20
N THR A 43 65.38 10.17 103.74
CA THR A 43 66.26 11.13 104.42
C THR A 43 67.38 11.67 103.50
N MET A 44 67.40 11.25 102.23
CA MET A 44 68.26 11.80 101.17
C MET A 44 67.43 12.10 99.90
N GLY A 45 67.94 12.96 99.01
CA GLY A 45 67.27 13.32 97.76
C GLY A 45 66.96 12.10 96.88
N LEU A 46 65.67 11.86 96.63
CA LEU A 46 65.17 10.70 95.89
C LEU A 46 64.33 11.18 94.70
N SER A 47 64.62 10.70 93.49
CA SER A 47 63.80 10.89 92.30
C SER A 47 63.17 9.57 91.88
N ILE A 48 61.83 9.53 91.79
CA ILE A 48 61.09 8.38 91.26
C ILE A 48 60.48 8.78 89.93
N SER A 49 60.83 8.07 88.87
CA SER A 49 60.20 8.17 87.55
C SER A 49 59.60 6.81 87.19
N GLY A 50 58.35 6.79 86.77
CA GLY A 50 57.66 5.59 86.28
C GLY A 50 56.89 5.88 85.01
N THR A 51 56.85 4.91 84.10
CA THR A 51 56.09 4.99 82.84
C THR A 51 54.94 4.02 82.90
N ILE A 52 53.73 4.50 82.62
CA ILE A 52 52.53 3.68 82.54
C ILE A 52 52.21 3.45 81.06
N SER A 53 52.11 2.18 80.66
CA SER A 53 51.62 1.79 79.33
C SER A 53 50.25 1.16 79.46
N VAL A 54 49.24 1.74 78.79
CA VAL A 54 47.87 1.22 78.78
C VAL A 54 47.57 0.65 77.40
N ARG A 55 47.07 -0.59 77.36
CA ARG A 55 46.59 -1.22 76.13
C ARG A 55 45.06 -1.22 76.12
N CYS A 56 44.47 -0.36 75.31
CA CYS A 56 43.02 -0.29 75.16
C CYS A 56 42.50 -1.35 74.16
N LYS A 57 41.28 -1.84 74.40
CA LYS A 57 40.50 -2.61 73.42
C LYS A 57 39.35 -1.75 72.91
N LEU A 58 38.98 -1.91 71.65
CA LEU A 58 37.81 -1.24 71.07
C LEU A 58 36.54 -1.71 71.79
N THR A 59 35.64 -0.79 72.10
CA THR A 59 34.33 -1.12 72.68
C THR A 59 33.37 -1.60 71.59
N ASP A 60 32.46 -2.51 71.94
CA ASP A 60 31.48 -3.06 70.99
C ASP A 60 30.60 -1.95 70.38
N GLU A 61 30.20 -0.95 71.19
CA GLU A 61 29.42 0.21 70.74
C GLU A 61 30.16 1.06 69.68
N ALA A 62 31.48 1.24 69.84
CA ALA A 62 32.28 1.98 68.86
C ALA A 62 32.47 1.16 67.58
N PHE A 63 32.54 -0.16 67.68
CA PHE A 63 32.62 -1.06 66.54
C PHE A 63 31.31 -1.06 65.74
N GLU A 64 30.15 -1.14 66.38
CA GLU A 64 28.84 -1.05 65.71
C GLU A 64 28.65 0.29 64.99
N LYS A 65 29.02 1.42 65.63
CA LYS A 65 28.99 2.74 64.99
C LYS A 65 29.88 2.80 63.75
N TRP A 66 31.06 2.19 63.82
CA TRP A 66 31.95 2.08 62.67
C TRP A 66 31.35 1.21 61.56
N GLN A 67 30.77 0.06 61.88
CA GLN A 67 30.11 -0.81 60.91
C GLN A 67 28.95 -0.10 60.19
N ALA A 68 28.09 0.60 60.93
CA ALA A 68 26.98 1.35 60.35
C ALA A 68 27.48 2.46 59.41
N LYS A 69 28.56 3.18 59.80
CA LYS A 69 29.17 4.21 58.96
C LYS A 69 29.72 3.64 57.65
N ILE A 70 30.44 2.52 57.71
CA ILE A 70 30.99 1.86 56.53
C ILE A 70 29.87 1.35 55.62
N TYR A 71 28.84 0.71 56.19
CA TYR A 71 27.68 0.24 55.44
C TYR A 71 27.01 1.37 54.64
N ASN A 72 26.76 2.52 55.29
CA ASN A 72 26.15 3.67 54.62
C ASN A 72 27.01 4.21 53.47
N ILE A 73 28.33 4.24 53.62
CA ILE A 73 29.26 4.67 52.55
C ILE A 73 29.20 3.71 51.35
N VAL A 74 29.26 2.41 51.61
CA VAL A 74 29.21 1.37 50.57
C VAL A 74 27.88 1.40 49.84
N MET A 75 26.77 1.52 50.58
CA MET A 75 25.43 1.54 49.99
C MET A 75 25.19 2.79 49.15
N ALA A 76 25.69 3.95 49.59
CA ALA A 76 25.62 5.18 48.80
C ALA A 76 26.44 5.08 47.49
N ASP A 77 27.60 4.43 47.51
CA ASP A 77 28.40 4.17 46.30
C ASP A 77 27.71 3.19 45.34
N TYR A 78 27.12 2.13 45.88
CA TYR A 78 26.35 1.15 45.13
C TYR A 78 25.15 1.80 44.42
N ASN A 79 24.32 2.56 45.14
CA ASN A 79 23.15 3.22 44.56
C ASN A 79 23.54 4.19 43.44
N ARG A 80 24.62 4.96 43.62
CA ARG A 80 25.13 5.86 42.57
C ARG A 80 25.55 5.11 41.30
N LYS A 81 26.21 3.96 41.45
CA LYS A 81 26.60 3.10 40.32
C LYS A 81 25.39 2.45 39.65
N LEU A 82 24.39 2.04 40.44
CA LEU A 82 23.15 1.49 39.91
C LEU A 82 22.34 2.52 39.11
N GLU A 83 22.23 3.76 39.61
CA GLU A 83 21.61 4.87 38.89
C GLU A 83 22.36 5.18 37.59
N ALA A 84 23.69 5.22 37.62
CA ALA A 84 24.51 5.42 36.42
C ALA A 84 24.32 4.30 35.39
N TYR A 85 24.25 3.04 35.84
CA TYR A 85 23.99 1.88 34.99
C TYR A 85 22.58 1.90 34.37
N ASN A 86 21.56 2.21 35.17
CA ASN A 86 20.18 2.35 34.68
C ASN A 86 20.07 3.52 33.69
N ALA A 87 20.78 4.63 33.94
CA ALA A 87 20.82 5.77 33.04
C ALA A 87 21.58 5.48 31.73
N SER A 88 22.58 4.59 31.74
CA SER A 88 23.25 4.15 30.49
C SER A 88 22.38 3.17 29.70
N ASN A 89 21.72 2.20 30.36
CA ASN A 89 20.81 1.29 29.67
C ASN A 89 19.63 2.02 29.01
N ASN A 90 19.14 3.12 29.60
CA ASN A 90 18.07 3.92 29.01
C ASN A 90 18.55 4.85 27.87
N LYS A 91 19.85 4.94 27.59
CA LYS A 91 20.42 5.80 26.52
C LYS A 91 20.75 5.04 25.23
N ASP A 92 20.75 3.71 25.25
CA ASP A 92 21.05 2.89 24.07
C ASP A 92 19.84 2.69 23.11
N ASP A 93 18.65 3.20 23.44
CA ASP A 93 17.45 3.16 22.58
C ASP A 93 17.23 4.43 21.72
N GLN A 94 18.18 5.37 21.71
CA GLN A 94 18.24 6.44 20.71
C GLN A 94 19.41 6.26 19.74
N LEU A 95 19.71 5.00 19.40
CA LEU A 95 20.14 4.76 18.03
C LEU A 95 19.09 5.41 17.13
N ILE A 96 19.51 6.30 16.24
CA ILE A 96 18.72 6.65 15.06
C ILE A 96 18.58 5.34 14.29
N GLN A 97 17.64 4.49 14.71
CA GLN A 97 17.09 3.48 13.84
C GLN A 97 16.54 4.31 12.70
N ILE A 98 17.14 4.17 11.53
CA ILE A 98 16.50 4.55 10.29
C ILE A 98 15.30 3.59 10.20
N LYS A 99 14.24 3.91 10.95
CA LYS A 99 12.92 3.33 10.79
C LYS A 99 12.47 3.78 9.42
N GLY A 100 12.24 2.81 8.55
CA GLY A 100 11.92 3.13 7.18
C GLY A 100 12.54 2.12 6.24
N ARG A 101 11.67 1.28 5.68
CA ARG A 101 11.94 0.65 4.40
C ARG A 101 11.96 1.74 3.32
N ASN A 102 12.57 1.46 2.17
CA ASN A 102 12.53 2.38 1.04
C ASN A 102 11.06 2.77 0.73
N PRO A 103 10.70 4.07 0.71
CA PRO A 103 9.33 4.51 0.43
C PRO A 103 8.76 3.98 -0.89
N PHE A 104 9.60 3.75 -1.91
CA PHE A 104 9.17 3.14 -3.17
C PHE A 104 8.72 1.69 -2.98
N LEU A 105 9.43 0.92 -2.16
CA LEU A 105 9.06 -0.45 -1.84
C LEU A 105 7.76 -0.50 -1.02
N ASN A 106 7.52 0.50 -0.16
CA ASN A 106 6.24 0.64 0.55
C ASN A 106 5.08 0.85 -0.42
N ARG A 107 5.24 1.67 -1.48
CA ARG A 107 4.22 1.84 -2.53
C ARG A 107 3.94 0.55 -3.30
N GLU A 108 4.97 -0.25 -3.57
CA GLU A 108 4.79 -1.56 -4.20
C GLU A 108 4.03 -2.53 -3.29
N ILE A 109 4.33 -2.52 -1.99
CA ILE A 109 3.61 -3.34 -1.00
C ILE A 109 2.13 -2.93 -0.95
N GLU A 110 1.83 -1.64 -0.81
CA GLU A 110 0.45 -1.12 -0.83
C GLU A 110 -0.30 -1.63 -2.08
N ARG A 111 0.29 -1.48 -3.27
CA ARG A 111 -0.30 -1.90 -4.54
C ARG A 111 -0.52 -3.41 -4.62
N ASN A 112 0.47 -4.20 -4.21
CA ASN A 112 0.39 -5.66 -4.23
C ASN A 112 -0.67 -6.18 -3.24
N GLU A 113 -0.80 -5.56 -2.08
CA GLU A 113 -1.82 -5.89 -1.09
C GLU A 113 -3.23 -5.57 -1.60
N PHE A 114 -3.42 -4.41 -2.25
CA PHE A 114 -4.70 -4.09 -2.89
C PHE A 114 -5.03 -5.03 -4.02
N LYS A 115 -4.07 -5.31 -4.91
CA LYS A 115 -4.23 -6.25 -6.00
C LYS A 115 -4.64 -7.63 -5.48
N ARG A 116 -3.97 -8.14 -4.45
CA ARG A 116 -4.30 -9.42 -3.80
C ARG A 116 -5.75 -9.42 -3.29
N HIS A 117 -6.16 -8.38 -2.58
CA HIS A 117 -7.52 -8.30 -2.04
C HIS A 117 -8.59 -8.14 -3.11
N ILE A 118 -8.36 -7.33 -4.14
CA ILE A 118 -9.31 -7.11 -5.24
C ILE A 118 -9.55 -8.42 -5.97
N ILE A 119 -8.47 -9.13 -6.34
CA ILE A 119 -8.59 -10.42 -7.01
C ILE A 119 -9.30 -11.43 -6.09
N ALA A 120 -8.97 -11.47 -4.80
CA ALA A 120 -9.65 -12.36 -3.86
C ALA A 120 -11.16 -12.10 -3.76
N ILE A 121 -11.57 -10.82 -3.77
CA ILE A 121 -12.97 -10.41 -3.77
C ILE A 121 -13.65 -10.82 -5.08
N LEU A 122 -13.03 -10.56 -6.23
CA LEU A 122 -13.59 -10.89 -7.55
C LEU A 122 -13.72 -12.41 -7.75
N MET A 123 -12.80 -13.19 -7.21
CA MET A 123 -12.84 -14.66 -7.27
C MET A 123 -13.71 -15.28 -6.18
N CYS A 124 -14.17 -14.50 -5.20
CA CYS A 124 -14.77 -15.01 -3.96
C CYS A 124 -13.90 -16.08 -3.26
N ASN A 125 -12.57 -16.00 -3.39
CA ASN A 125 -11.61 -16.95 -2.83
C ASN A 125 -10.31 -16.24 -2.47
N TYR A 126 -9.80 -16.45 -1.25
CA TYR A 126 -8.48 -15.99 -0.80
C TYR A 126 -7.33 -16.87 -1.32
N PHE A 127 -7.38 -17.27 -2.59
CA PHE A 127 -6.39 -18.12 -3.26
C PHE A 127 -6.21 -19.52 -2.66
N ASN A 128 -7.20 -20.00 -1.88
CA ASN A 128 -7.16 -21.34 -1.33
C ASN A 128 -7.21 -22.36 -2.48
N GLY A 129 -6.21 -23.25 -2.52
CA GLY A 129 -6.10 -24.28 -3.55
C GLY A 129 -5.48 -23.81 -4.87
N ILE A 130 -5.17 -22.52 -5.01
CA ILE A 130 -4.48 -21.93 -6.17
C ILE A 130 -3.00 -21.86 -5.83
N GLY A 131 -2.15 -22.36 -6.71
CA GLY A 131 -0.73 -22.47 -6.44
C GLY A 131 -0.15 -23.72 -7.08
N SER A 132 0.71 -23.48 -8.06
CA SER A 132 1.32 -24.55 -8.85
C SER A 132 2.69 -24.98 -8.32
N MET A 133 3.21 -24.35 -7.25
CA MET A 133 4.48 -24.73 -6.65
C MET A 133 4.31 -25.90 -5.69
N MET A 134 5.09 -26.96 -5.87
CA MET A 134 5.21 -28.07 -4.94
C MET A 134 6.47 -27.87 -4.10
N GLU A 135 6.31 -27.89 -2.79
CA GLU A 135 7.45 -27.89 -1.86
C GLU A 135 7.97 -29.32 -1.68
N ARG A 136 9.29 -29.45 -1.62
CA ARG A 136 9.99 -30.68 -1.20
C ARG A 136 9.60 -31.93 -2.00
N VAL A 137 9.78 -31.88 -3.32
CA VAL A 137 9.49 -33.03 -4.19
C VAL A 137 10.58 -34.11 -4.06
N SER A 138 10.15 -35.35 -3.88
CA SER A 138 11.04 -36.52 -3.80
C SER A 138 11.73 -36.76 -5.14
N PRO A 139 13.02 -37.17 -5.18
CA PRO A 139 13.85 -37.65 -4.06
C PRO A 139 14.72 -36.59 -3.38
N CYS A 140 14.96 -35.45 -4.04
CA CYS A 140 15.99 -34.49 -3.63
C CYS A 140 15.46 -33.33 -2.78
N GLY A 141 14.14 -33.19 -2.63
CA GLY A 141 13.52 -32.15 -1.82
C GLY A 141 13.55 -30.75 -2.46
N TYR A 142 13.86 -30.65 -3.76
CA TYR A 142 13.78 -29.38 -4.47
C TYR A 142 12.31 -28.99 -4.71
N PRO A 143 12.01 -27.69 -4.73
CA PRO A 143 10.67 -27.25 -5.08
C PRO A 143 10.51 -27.35 -6.61
N GLU A 144 9.42 -27.96 -7.05
CA GLU A 144 9.12 -28.19 -8.48
C GLU A 144 7.76 -27.58 -8.84
N ILE A 145 7.56 -27.30 -10.12
CA ILE A 145 6.28 -26.79 -10.63
C ILE A 145 5.38 -27.98 -10.98
N ASN A 146 4.17 -27.99 -10.44
CA ASN A 146 3.10 -28.89 -10.84
C ASN A 146 2.45 -28.36 -12.13
N PHE A 147 2.82 -28.95 -13.27
CA PHE A 147 2.29 -28.55 -14.58
C PHE A 147 0.78 -28.73 -14.72
N GLU A 148 0.18 -29.75 -14.10
CA GLU A 148 -1.27 -29.99 -14.17
C GLU A 148 -2.07 -28.90 -13.43
N LYS A 149 -1.56 -28.45 -12.28
CA LYS A 149 -2.14 -27.29 -11.58
C LYS A 149 -1.85 -25.99 -12.32
N LEU A 150 -0.65 -25.83 -12.86
CA LEU A 150 -0.29 -24.64 -13.62
C LEU A 150 -1.19 -24.43 -14.82
N GLU A 151 -1.55 -25.50 -15.54
CA GLU A 151 -2.45 -25.41 -16.69
C GLU A 151 -3.85 -24.89 -16.31
N LYS A 152 -4.31 -25.17 -15.09
CA LYS A 152 -5.58 -24.67 -14.54
C LYS A 152 -5.45 -23.24 -13.98
N ASP A 153 -4.32 -22.93 -13.33
CA ASP A 153 -4.08 -21.64 -12.69
C ASP A 153 -3.67 -20.54 -13.69
N ALA A 154 -2.91 -20.88 -14.73
CA ALA A 154 -2.30 -19.92 -15.65
C ALA A 154 -3.31 -19.03 -16.39
N PRO A 155 -4.45 -19.53 -16.93
CA PRO A 155 -5.46 -18.68 -17.56
C PRO A 155 -6.06 -17.65 -16.59
N ILE A 156 -6.23 -18.03 -15.32
CA ILE A 156 -6.74 -17.16 -14.26
C ILE A 156 -5.73 -16.06 -13.97
N ILE A 157 -4.46 -16.43 -13.78
CA ILE A 157 -3.37 -15.48 -13.55
C ILE A 157 -3.27 -14.50 -14.72
N GLN A 158 -3.20 -15.02 -15.94
CA GLN A 158 -3.10 -14.20 -17.15
C GLN A 158 -4.26 -13.20 -17.26
N PHE A 159 -5.48 -13.64 -17.01
CA PHE A 159 -6.67 -12.79 -17.08
C PHE A 159 -6.57 -11.60 -16.12
N PHE A 160 -6.39 -11.83 -14.82
CA PHE A 160 -6.35 -10.75 -13.83
C PHE A 160 -5.11 -9.84 -13.97
N GLU A 161 -3.99 -10.38 -14.44
CA GLU A 161 -2.79 -9.57 -14.72
C GLU A 161 -2.97 -8.64 -15.94
N GLN A 162 -3.70 -9.08 -16.95
CA GLN A 162 -3.84 -8.33 -18.21
C GLN A 162 -5.03 -7.37 -18.22
N VAL A 163 -6.13 -7.72 -17.56
CA VAL A 163 -7.38 -6.93 -17.57
C VAL A 163 -7.22 -5.57 -16.90
N PHE A 164 -6.45 -5.48 -15.81
CA PHE A 164 -6.31 -4.24 -15.05
C PHE A 164 -4.97 -3.57 -15.26
N GLU A 165 -4.95 -2.24 -15.25
CA GLU A 165 -3.70 -1.48 -15.21
C GLU A 165 -3.31 -1.18 -13.76
N TRP A 166 -2.71 -2.17 -13.10
CA TRP A 166 -2.33 -2.09 -11.68
C TRP A 166 -1.43 -0.89 -11.34
N ASN A 167 -0.66 -0.40 -12.31
CA ASN A 167 0.22 0.76 -12.13
C ASN A 167 -0.52 2.09 -11.96
N TYR A 168 -1.75 2.19 -12.46
CA TYR A 168 -2.59 3.40 -12.40
C TYR A 168 -3.73 3.30 -11.38
N LEU A 169 -3.54 2.45 -10.37
CA LEU A 169 -4.47 2.29 -9.26
C LEU A 169 -4.48 3.54 -8.38
N ASN A 170 -5.67 4.06 -8.09
CA ASN A 170 -5.90 5.17 -7.17
C ASN A 170 -6.56 4.64 -5.89
N TYR A 171 -6.17 5.17 -4.74
CA TYR A 171 -6.67 4.71 -3.45
C TYR A 171 -6.83 5.84 -2.45
N LEU A 172 -7.77 5.65 -1.53
CA LEU A 172 -8.05 6.54 -0.41
C LEU A 172 -8.22 5.70 0.87
N PHE A 173 -7.47 6.06 1.90
CA PHE A 173 -7.53 5.42 3.22
C PHE A 173 -8.61 6.03 4.09
N TYR A 174 -9.44 5.17 4.69
CA TYR A 174 -10.33 5.54 5.77
C TYR A 174 -9.70 5.20 7.12
N HIS A 175 -10.06 5.98 8.12
CA HIS A 175 -9.50 5.90 9.46
C HIS A 175 -9.67 4.51 10.12
N SER A 176 -8.84 4.23 11.13
CA SER A 176 -8.77 2.97 11.88
C SER A 176 -10.09 2.53 12.53
N MET A 177 -11.05 3.46 12.67
CA MET A 177 -12.41 3.20 13.17
C MET A 177 -13.16 2.09 12.43
N TRP A 178 -12.85 1.88 11.14
CA TRP A 178 -13.46 0.81 10.35
C TRP A 178 -12.79 -0.56 10.55
N ALA A 179 -11.68 -0.61 11.30
CA ALA A 179 -11.00 -1.85 11.67
C ALA A 179 -11.67 -2.52 12.89
N ARG A 180 -11.22 -3.73 13.22
CA ARG A 180 -11.66 -4.44 14.43
C ARG A 180 -11.26 -3.64 15.69
N LYS A 181 -12.22 -3.42 16.58
CA LYS A 181 -12.05 -2.59 17.79
C LYS A 181 -10.85 -2.99 18.68
N CYS A 182 -10.59 -4.29 18.82
CA CYS A 182 -9.46 -4.79 19.62
C CYS A 182 -8.07 -4.46 19.05
N LYS A 183 -8.00 -4.02 17.78
CA LYS A 183 -6.75 -3.69 17.09
C LYS A 183 -6.44 -2.20 17.03
N TRP A 184 -7.34 -1.34 17.50
CA TRP A 184 -7.14 0.11 17.42
C TRP A 184 -5.89 0.63 18.14
N PRO A 185 -5.54 0.15 19.36
CA PRO A 185 -4.32 0.60 20.02
C PRO A 185 -3.08 0.32 19.16
N ASP A 186 -2.96 -0.92 18.66
CA ASP A 186 -1.85 -1.32 17.79
C ASP A 186 -1.77 -0.47 16.51
N LEU A 187 -2.92 -0.15 15.90
CA LEU A 187 -2.96 0.59 14.63
C LEU A 187 -2.56 2.06 14.82
N ILE A 188 -3.01 2.71 15.89
CA ILE A 188 -2.81 4.16 16.11
C ILE A 188 -1.35 4.48 16.46
N ASP A 189 -0.65 3.55 17.10
CA ASP A 189 0.73 3.71 17.53
C ASP A 189 1.78 3.33 16.45
N GLU A 190 1.34 3.01 15.23
CA GLU A 190 2.23 2.59 14.15
C GLU A 190 3.09 3.76 13.61
N ASP A 191 4.40 3.53 13.50
CA ASP A 191 5.38 4.50 13.01
C ASP A 191 6.46 3.76 12.21
N SER A 192 6.26 3.70 10.89
CA SER A 192 7.14 3.03 9.94
C SER A 192 8.23 3.95 9.36
N GLY A 193 8.19 5.26 9.66
CA GLY A 193 9.07 6.28 9.07
C GLY A 193 8.61 6.86 7.72
N ASP A 194 7.50 6.38 7.14
CA ASP A 194 6.83 6.97 5.97
C ASP A 194 5.37 7.34 6.33
N PRO A 195 5.03 8.64 6.49
CA PRO A 195 3.70 9.08 6.92
C PRO A 195 2.54 8.63 6.02
N LEU A 196 2.80 8.34 4.75
CA LEU A 196 1.78 7.85 3.82
C LEU A 196 1.59 6.33 3.96
N PHE A 197 2.66 5.58 4.24
CA PHE A 197 2.56 4.16 4.55
C PHE A 197 1.97 3.93 5.94
N ASP A 198 2.25 4.83 6.90
CA ASP A 198 1.59 4.82 8.21
C ASP A 198 0.07 4.94 8.07
N LYS A 199 -0.41 5.79 7.15
CA LYS A 199 -1.84 5.87 6.82
C LYS A 199 -2.40 4.57 6.26
N PHE A 200 -1.61 3.82 5.48
CA PHE A 200 -2.00 2.48 5.00
C PHE A 200 -2.13 1.51 6.17
N LEU A 201 -1.14 1.46 7.07
CA LEU A 201 -1.14 0.56 8.22
C LEU A 201 -2.23 0.93 9.24
N MET A 202 -2.48 2.21 9.45
CA MET A 202 -3.56 2.73 10.32
C MET A 202 -4.95 2.53 9.72
N ALA A 203 -5.08 2.25 8.42
CA ALA A 203 -6.37 2.25 7.76
C ALA A 203 -7.24 1.07 8.22
N GLY A 204 -8.50 1.35 8.56
CA GLY A 204 -9.49 0.30 8.83
C GLY A 204 -10.25 -0.15 7.58
N ALA A 205 -10.32 0.73 6.58
CA ALA A 205 -10.91 0.45 5.28
C ALA A 205 -10.21 1.31 4.22
N SER A 206 -10.32 0.91 2.96
CA SER A 206 -9.82 1.68 1.83
C SER A 206 -10.84 1.70 0.71
N ARG A 207 -10.88 2.80 -0.04
CA ARG A 207 -11.55 2.87 -1.34
C ARG A 207 -10.48 2.82 -2.40
N VAL A 208 -10.63 1.89 -3.34
CA VAL A 208 -9.68 1.70 -4.44
C VAL A 208 -10.43 1.80 -5.75
N GLN A 209 -9.85 2.54 -6.69
CA GLN A 209 -10.32 2.65 -8.08
C GLN A 209 -9.23 2.08 -8.98
N VAL A 210 -9.59 1.05 -9.75
CA VAL A 210 -8.68 0.39 -10.67
C VAL A 210 -9.20 0.56 -12.10
N PRO A 211 -8.40 1.16 -13.00
CA PRO A 211 -8.77 1.23 -14.41
C PRO A 211 -8.63 -0.14 -15.08
N VAL A 212 -9.61 -0.47 -15.90
CA VAL A 212 -9.54 -1.60 -16.83
C VAL A 212 -8.72 -1.17 -18.04
N ARG A 213 -7.86 -2.07 -18.54
CA ARG A 213 -7.05 -1.83 -19.73
C ARG A 213 -7.95 -1.55 -20.93
N PRO A 214 -7.65 -0.52 -21.74
CA PRO A 214 -8.39 -0.25 -22.97
C PRO A 214 -8.47 -1.48 -23.88
N GLY A 215 -9.66 -1.85 -24.34
CA GLY A 215 -9.91 -3.04 -25.16
C GLY A 215 -10.25 -4.31 -24.37
N MET A 216 -10.07 -4.34 -23.06
CA MET A 216 -10.42 -5.48 -22.19
C MET A 216 -11.76 -5.28 -21.47
N GLU A 217 -12.47 -4.17 -21.72
CA GLU A 217 -13.69 -3.81 -20.97
C GLU A 217 -14.81 -4.82 -21.18
N GLU A 218 -14.94 -5.32 -22.41
CA GLU A 218 -15.99 -6.25 -22.81
C GLU A 218 -15.77 -7.64 -22.18
N ILE A 219 -14.51 -8.08 -22.16
CA ILE A 219 -14.08 -9.34 -21.55
C ILE A 219 -14.29 -9.29 -20.04
N PHE A 220 -13.94 -8.17 -19.40
CA PHE A 220 -14.17 -8.02 -17.97
C PHE A 220 -15.66 -7.92 -17.62
N SER A 221 -16.45 -7.22 -18.43
CA SER A 221 -17.90 -7.16 -18.21
C SER A 221 -18.57 -8.52 -18.41
N TRP A 222 -18.08 -9.36 -19.32
CA TRP A 222 -18.52 -10.75 -19.44
C TRP A 222 -18.22 -11.55 -18.17
N PHE A 223 -17.01 -11.42 -17.62
CA PHE A 223 -16.63 -12.06 -16.36
C PHE A 223 -17.54 -11.62 -15.20
N LEU A 224 -17.86 -10.32 -15.07
CA LEU A 224 -18.76 -9.83 -14.03
C LEU A 224 -20.19 -10.41 -14.12
N LYS A 225 -20.68 -10.67 -15.34
CA LYS A 225 -22.03 -11.21 -15.56
C LYS A 225 -22.11 -12.72 -15.37
N THR A 226 -21.10 -13.45 -15.87
CA THR A 226 -21.15 -14.92 -15.98
C THR A 226 -20.31 -15.63 -14.92
N GLY A 227 -19.36 -14.93 -14.30
CA GLY A 227 -18.34 -15.52 -13.43
C GLY A 227 -17.30 -16.36 -14.19
N GLN A 228 -17.33 -16.38 -15.52
CA GLN A 228 -16.43 -17.19 -16.35
C GLN A 228 -15.44 -16.32 -17.13
N ILE A 229 -14.21 -16.82 -17.26
CA ILE A 229 -13.18 -16.20 -18.10
C ILE A 229 -13.49 -16.53 -19.55
N TRP A 230 -13.53 -15.52 -20.41
CA TRP A 230 -13.72 -15.71 -21.85
C TRP A 230 -12.47 -16.35 -22.47
N GLY A 231 -12.63 -17.53 -23.07
CA GLY A 231 -11.52 -18.34 -23.60
C GLY A 231 -11.47 -18.48 -25.12
N ALA A 232 -12.35 -17.79 -25.86
CA ALA A 232 -12.44 -17.90 -27.31
C ALA A 232 -11.83 -16.67 -28.03
N SER A 233 -11.48 -16.84 -29.30
CA SER A 233 -11.04 -15.73 -30.15
C SER A 233 -12.20 -14.79 -30.44
N GLY A 234 -11.97 -13.48 -30.36
CA GLY A 234 -12.97 -12.45 -30.60
C GLY A 234 -13.61 -11.92 -29.32
N ILE A 235 -14.62 -11.08 -29.51
CA ILE A 235 -15.32 -10.35 -28.46
C ILE A 235 -16.43 -11.23 -27.88
N PRO A 236 -16.61 -11.30 -26.54
CA PRO A 236 -17.71 -12.07 -25.95
C PRO A 236 -19.07 -11.58 -26.47
N PRO A 237 -20.02 -12.51 -26.71
CA PRO A 237 -21.36 -12.16 -27.14
C PRO A 237 -22.05 -11.32 -26.06
N VAL A 238 -22.76 -10.28 -26.50
CA VAL A 238 -23.54 -9.43 -25.61
C VAL A 238 -24.73 -10.25 -25.12
N SER A 239 -24.77 -10.57 -23.83
CA SER A 239 -25.93 -11.24 -23.24
C SER A 239 -27.11 -10.28 -23.21
N GLY A 240 -28.19 -10.67 -23.89
CA GLY A 240 -29.34 -9.84 -24.19
C GLY A 240 -30.35 -9.74 -23.05
N ASP A 241 -30.54 -8.51 -22.57
CA ASP A 241 -31.85 -8.05 -22.12
C ASP A 241 -32.46 -7.29 -23.30
N SER A 242 -33.69 -7.64 -23.73
CA SER A 242 -34.32 -6.97 -24.88
C SER A 242 -34.76 -5.53 -24.59
N GLU A 243 -34.62 -5.07 -23.34
CA GLU A 243 -35.11 -3.76 -22.88
C GLU A 243 -33.97 -2.78 -22.54
N TYR A 244 -32.72 -3.27 -22.46
CA TYR A 244 -31.53 -2.45 -22.20
C TYR A 244 -30.42 -2.81 -23.18
N VAL A 245 -30.03 -1.85 -24.02
CA VAL A 245 -28.77 -1.92 -24.76
C VAL A 245 -27.66 -2.04 -23.72
N SER A 246 -26.90 -3.14 -23.75
CA SER A 246 -25.85 -3.32 -22.74
C SER A 246 -24.83 -2.19 -22.86
N MET A 247 -24.29 -1.71 -21.73
CA MET A 247 -23.17 -0.74 -21.72
C MET A 247 -22.02 -1.17 -22.66
N ILE A 248 -21.81 -2.48 -22.84
CA ILE A 248 -20.84 -3.03 -23.79
C ILE A 248 -21.24 -2.69 -25.24
N GLN A 249 -22.50 -2.86 -25.59
CA GLN A 249 -23.03 -2.52 -26.91
C GLN A 249 -22.97 -1.00 -27.15
N GLU A 250 -23.28 -0.19 -26.14
CA GLU A 250 -23.10 1.27 -26.22
C GLU A 250 -21.61 1.65 -26.40
N LEU A 251 -20.69 0.97 -25.72
CA LEU A 251 -19.25 1.16 -25.90
C LEU A 251 -18.77 0.72 -27.29
N LYS A 252 -19.31 -0.38 -27.85
CA LYS A 252 -19.05 -0.79 -29.25
C LYS A 252 -19.53 0.26 -30.22
N GLU A 253 -20.75 0.73 -30.05
CA GLU A 253 -21.35 1.77 -30.89
C GLU A 253 -20.57 3.08 -30.79
N SER A 254 -20.12 3.46 -29.59
CA SER A 254 -19.22 4.61 -29.38
C SER A 254 -17.86 4.43 -30.04
N LYS A 255 -17.27 3.22 -30.03
CA LYS A 255 -15.99 2.94 -30.71
C LYS A 255 -16.14 2.86 -32.24
N GLN A 256 -17.33 2.53 -32.73
CA GLN A 256 -17.69 2.53 -34.16
C GLN A 256 -18.10 3.91 -34.69
N CYS A 257 -18.05 4.98 -33.88
CA CYS A 257 -18.20 6.34 -34.37
C CYS A 257 -16.97 6.81 -35.17
N ASP A 258 -15.80 6.19 -34.95
CA ASP A 258 -14.61 6.38 -35.78
C ASP A 258 -14.56 5.29 -36.86
N TYR A 259 -14.03 5.61 -38.05
CA TYR A 259 -13.89 4.62 -39.13
C TYR A 259 -13.07 3.42 -38.64
N THR A 260 -13.71 2.26 -38.56
CA THR A 260 -13.08 1.00 -38.13
C THR A 260 -12.83 0.11 -39.34
N ASP A 261 -11.59 -0.37 -39.47
CA ASP A 261 -11.23 -1.31 -40.53
C ASP A 261 -12.05 -2.59 -40.39
N ARG A 262 -12.71 -3.01 -41.48
CA ARG A 262 -13.52 -4.23 -41.52
C ARG A 262 -12.77 -5.35 -42.24
N PRO A 263 -12.98 -6.62 -41.84
CA PRO A 263 -12.36 -7.75 -42.51
C PRO A 263 -12.96 -7.95 -43.91
N GLY A 264 -12.11 -8.37 -44.85
CA GLY A 264 -12.46 -8.60 -46.24
C GLY A 264 -12.05 -7.48 -47.17
N PHE A 265 -12.22 -7.76 -48.45
CA PHE A 265 -11.79 -6.90 -49.54
C PHE A 265 -12.97 -6.51 -50.42
N ILE A 266 -13.00 -5.26 -50.86
CA ILE A 266 -14.01 -4.78 -51.79
C ILE A 266 -13.47 -4.82 -53.21
N GLU A 267 -14.27 -5.40 -54.10
CA GLU A 267 -14.17 -5.19 -55.54
C GLU A 267 -15.21 -4.15 -55.95
N ALA A 268 -14.73 -3.03 -56.48
CA ALA A 268 -15.58 -1.92 -56.91
C ALA A 268 -15.43 -1.72 -58.41
N THR A 269 -16.56 -1.59 -59.12
CA THR A 269 -16.58 -1.25 -60.55
C THR A 269 -17.03 0.21 -60.71
N GLN A 270 -16.30 0.98 -61.51
CA GLN A 270 -16.62 2.39 -61.76
C GLN A 270 -18.05 2.55 -62.30
N GLY A 271 -18.83 3.42 -61.65
CA GLY A 271 -20.20 3.73 -62.05
C GLY A 271 -21.24 2.69 -61.63
N ASN A 272 -20.86 1.65 -60.88
CA ASN A 272 -21.79 0.70 -60.28
C ASN A 272 -22.15 1.12 -58.85
N ASP A 273 -23.37 0.82 -58.40
CA ASP A 273 -23.88 1.06 -57.04
C ASP A 273 -23.76 -0.18 -56.15
N VAL A 274 -23.22 -1.29 -56.67
CA VAL A 274 -22.95 -2.51 -55.92
C VAL A 274 -21.45 -2.72 -55.77
N LEU A 275 -21.03 -2.92 -54.51
CA LEU A 275 -19.69 -3.29 -54.10
C LEU A 275 -19.68 -4.77 -53.70
N GLU A 276 -18.76 -5.55 -54.26
CA GLU A 276 -18.62 -6.97 -53.93
C GLU A 276 -17.58 -7.13 -52.81
N LEU A 277 -18.03 -7.59 -51.65
CA LEU A 277 -17.17 -7.91 -50.51
C LEU A 277 -16.75 -9.38 -50.61
N THR A 278 -15.44 -9.63 -50.65
CA THR A 278 -14.84 -10.96 -50.68
C THR A 278 -14.00 -11.22 -49.42
N GLU A 279 -13.78 -12.50 -49.11
CA GLU A 279 -12.96 -12.96 -47.98
C GLU A 279 -13.44 -12.48 -46.58
N SER A 280 -14.76 -12.26 -46.41
CA SER A 280 -15.32 -11.83 -45.13
C SER A 280 -16.48 -12.71 -44.66
N THR A 281 -16.31 -13.32 -43.49
CA THR A 281 -17.38 -14.06 -42.80
C THR A 281 -18.17 -13.18 -41.81
N PHE A 282 -17.96 -11.86 -41.84
CA PHE A 282 -18.47 -10.94 -40.81
C PHE A 282 -20.00 -10.96 -40.66
N TYR A 283 -20.73 -11.12 -41.77
CA TYR A 283 -22.19 -11.16 -41.80
C TYR A 283 -22.77 -12.58 -41.64
N TRP A 284 -21.92 -13.60 -41.43
CA TRP A 284 -22.35 -14.99 -41.25
C TRP A 284 -22.17 -15.45 -39.79
N ASP A 285 -23.20 -16.06 -39.22
CA ASP A 285 -23.09 -16.75 -37.93
C ASP A 285 -22.60 -18.19 -38.15
N LEU A 286 -21.31 -18.42 -37.86
CA LEU A 286 -20.66 -19.72 -37.99
C LEU A 286 -21.23 -20.79 -37.04
N VAL A 287 -21.86 -20.40 -35.93
CA VAL A 287 -22.37 -21.34 -34.92
C VAL A 287 -23.72 -21.89 -35.35
N ASN A 288 -24.63 -20.99 -35.74
CA ASN A 288 -26.00 -21.36 -36.12
C ASN A 288 -26.14 -21.63 -37.63
N ASN A 289 -25.09 -21.39 -38.42
CA ASN A 289 -25.05 -21.56 -39.86
C ASN A 289 -26.19 -20.81 -40.59
N GLN A 290 -26.37 -19.54 -40.25
CA GLN A 290 -27.37 -18.62 -40.80
C GLN A 290 -26.78 -17.20 -40.94
N PRO A 291 -27.36 -16.32 -41.76
CA PRO A 291 -26.99 -14.90 -41.79
C PRO A 291 -27.16 -14.24 -40.41
N ASN A 292 -26.17 -13.46 -39.98
CA ASN A 292 -26.21 -12.75 -38.71
C ASN A 292 -27.04 -11.46 -38.85
N THR A 293 -28.35 -11.57 -38.57
CA THR A 293 -29.31 -10.46 -38.70
C THR A 293 -28.90 -9.21 -37.92
N LEU A 294 -28.28 -9.36 -36.74
CA LEU A 294 -27.84 -8.23 -35.93
C LEU A 294 -26.72 -7.44 -36.61
N ASN A 295 -25.74 -8.11 -37.22
CA ASN A 295 -24.66 -7.44 -37.93
C ASN A 295 -25.15 -6.76 -39.21
N LEU A 296 -26.07 -7.40 -39.95
CA LEU A 296 -26.71 -6.78 -41.12
C LEU A 296 -27.48 -5.52 -40.72
N ASP A 297 -28.39 -5.61 -39.74
CA ASP A 297 -29.22 -4.49 -39.30
C ASP A 297 -28.39 -3.33 -38.72
N ASN A 298 -27.22 -3.63 -38.15
CA ASN A 298 -26.32 -2.63 -37.61
C ASN A 298 -25.57 -1.85 -38.70
N ASP A 299 -25.21 -2.47 -39.82
CA ASP A 299 -24.44 -1.82 -40.90
C ASP A 299 -25.34 -1.11 -41.93
N ILE A 300 -26.65 -1.41 -41.96
CA ILE A 300 -27.62 -0.62 -42.74
C ILE A 300 -27.61 0.84 -42.27
N ASP A 301 -27.58 1.76 -43.24
CA ASP A 301 -27.45 3.21 -43.08
C ASP A 301 -26.11 3.68 -42.48
N ARG A 302 -25.08 2.84 -42.38
CA ARG A 302 -23.74 3.30 -41.98
C ARG A 302 -22.95 3.87 -43.14
N GLU A 303 -22.01 4.75 -42.80
CA GLU A 303 -20.98 5.21 -43.72
C GLU A 303 -19.96 4.10 -43.99
N ILE A 304 -19.61 3.92 -45.26
CA ILE A 304 -18.52 3.05 -45.70
C ILE A 304 -17.49 3.89 -46.46
N LEU A 305 -16.23 3.78 -46.02
CA LEU A 305 -15.08 4.39 -46.65
C LEU A 305 -14.40 3.36 -47.54
N VAL A 306 -14.34 3.65 -48.84
CA VAL A 306 -13.66 2.82 -49.85
C VAL A 306 -12.84 3.74 -50.74
N ASP A 307 -11.53 3.46 -50.87
CA ASP A 307 -10.60 4.28 -51.67
C ASP A 307 -10.69 5.79 -51.35
N TYR A 308 -10.68 6.13 -50.06
CA TYR A 308 -10.80 7.51 -49.54
C TYR A 308 -12.11 8.23 -49.88
N LYS A 309 -13.11 7.54 -50.40
CA LYS A 309 -14.44 8.08 -50.68
C LYS A 309 -15.46 7.48 -49.73
N ILE A 310 -16.38 8.32 -49.27
CA ILE A 310 -17.42 7.96 -48.31
C ILE A 310 -18.73 7.76 -49.06
N TYR A 311 -19.38 6.63 -48.77
CA TYR A 311 -20.70 6.24 -49.26
C TYR A 311 -21.56 5.79 -48.08
N ARG A 312 -22.87 5.69 -48.28
CA ARG A 312 -23.81 5.12 -47.30
C ARG A 312 -24.25 3.74 -47.76
N ILE A 313 -24.22 2.77 -46.84
CA ILE A 313 -24.72 1.42 -47.07
C ILE A 313 -26.25 1.45 -47.06
N VAL A 314 -26.85 1.10 -48.20
CA VAL A 314 -28.32 0.99 -48.34
C VAL A 314 -28.78 -0.42 -48.02
N LYS A 315 -28.01 -1.42 -48.46
CA LYS A 315 -28.38 -2.83 -48.34
C LYS A 315 -27.16 -3.73 -48.35
N VAL A 316 -27.23 -4.85 -47.65
CA VAL A 316 -26.22 -5.92 -47.68
C VAL A 316 -26.93 -7.23 -47.95
N GLU A 317 -26.54 -7.94 -49.00
CA GLU A 317 -27.11 -9.23 -49.41
C GLU A 317 -26.00 -10.25 -49.64
N GLN A 318 -26.32 -11.53 -49.48
CA GLN A 318 -25.38 -12.60 -49.81
C GLN A 318 -25.33 -12.76 -51.34
N ASP A 319 -24.13 -12.90 -51.91
CA ASP A 319 -23.97 -13.06 -53.36
C ASP A 319 -24.44 -14.45 -53.82
N ASN A 320 -23.91 -15.50 -53.18
CA ASN A 320 -24.30 -16.89 -53.44
C ASN A 320 -24.68 -17.60 -52.13
N ALA A 321 -25.83 -18.26 -52.10
CA ALA A 321 -26.31 -19.00 -50.91
C ALA A 321 -25.42 -20.18 -50.48
N ALA A 322 -24.44 -20.57 -51.30
CA ALA A 322 -23.47 -21.62 -51.01
C ALA A 322 -22.14 -21.09 -50.43
N ASP A 323 -21.84 -19.80 -50.59
CA ASP A 323 -20.61 -19.17 -50.14
C ASP A 323 -20.89 -18.17 -49.02
N ASN A 324 -20.31 -18.43 -47.84
CA ASN A 324 -20.57 -17.65 -46.63
C ASN A 324 -19.62 -16.44 -46.49
N SER A 325 -18.72 -16.25 -47.47
CA SER A 325 -17.63 -15.27 -47.43
C SER A 325 -17.77 -14.14 -48.46
N THR A 326 -18.80 -14.18 -49.32
CA THR A 326 -19.05 -13.19 -50.37
C THR A 326 -20.39 -12.49 -50.19
N TRP A 327 -20.36 -11.17 -50.25
CA TRP A 327 -21.52 -10.32 -49.97
C TRP A 327 -21.59 -9.14 -50.94
N ASN A 328 -22.80 -8.77 -51.36
CA ASN A 328 -23.08 -7.63 -52.21
C ASN A 328 -23.58 -6.47 -51.33
N ILE A 329 -22.84 -5.36 -51.33
CA ILE A 329 -23.16 -4.14 -50.58
C ILE A 329 -23.66 -3.09 -51.57
N THR A 330 -24.91 -2.70 -51.46
CA THR A 330 -25.48 -1.60 -52.27
C THR A 330 -25.22 -0.27 -51.57
N ILE A 331 -24.62 0.67 -52.30
CA ILE A 331 -24.30 2.03 -51.84
C ILE A 331 -25.30 3.07 -52.36
N ASP A 332 -25.36 4.23 -51.70
CA ASP A 332 -26.33 5.30 -51.99
C ASP A 332 -26.12 6.03 -53.32
N LYS A 333 -24.88 6.07 -53.80
CA LYS A 333 -24.48 6.70 -55.05
C LYS A 333 -23.47 5.82 -55.79
N PRO A 334 -23.40 5.87 -57.13
CA PRO A 334 -22.46 5.07 -57.90
C PRO A 334 -21.02 5.29 -57.45
N TYR A 335 -20.21 4.23 -57.46
CA TYR A 335 -18.80 4.29 -57.11
C TYR A 335 -18.04 5.18 -58.10
N GLU A 336 -17.47 6.26 -57.56
CA GLU A 336 -16.79 7.29 -58.36
C GLU A 336 -15.28 7.03 -58.54
N GLY A 337 -14.74 5.96 -57.96
CA GLY A 337 -13.33 5.60 -58.09
C GLY A 337 -13.04 4.82 -59.37
N ASN A 338 -11.77 4.52 -59.62
CA ASN A 338 -11.38 3.61 -60.69
C ASN A 338 -11.74 2.18 -60.31
N SER A 339 -12.14 1.35 -61.29
CA SER A 339 -12.41 -0.06 -61.04
C SER A 339 -11.17 -0.75 -60.47
N ALA A 340 -11.29 -1.31 -59.28
CA ALA A 340 -10.20 -1.94 -58.56
C ALA A 340 -10.70 -3.10 -57.71
N LYS A 341 -9.85 -4.11 -57.57
CA LYS A 341 -10.03 -5.26 -56.69
C LYS A 341 -9.16 -5.10 -55.45
N ASN A 342 -9.47 -5.83 -54.39
CA ASN A 342 -8.69 -5.84 -53.15
C ASN A 342 -8.65 -4.50 -52.41
N LEU A 343 -9.71 -3.68 -52.53
CA LEU A 343 -9.82 -2.42 -51.81
C LEU A 343 -10.11 -2.70 -50.34
N LYS A 344 -9.35 -2.07 -49.46
CA LYS A 344 -9.68 -2.05 -48.03
C LYS A 344 -10.87 -1.13 -47.79
N HIS A 345 -11.66 -1.47 -46.79
CA HIS A 345 -12.83 -0.70 -46.42
C HIS A 345 -12.89 -0.52 -44.91
N ALA A 346 -13.44 0.62 -44.51
CA ALA A 346 -13.73 0.92 -43.13
C ALA A 346 -15.18 1.38 -43.00
N VAL A 347 -15.84 1.01 -41.91
CA VAL A 347 -17.23 1.42 -41.63
C VAL A 347 -17.22 2.42 -40.48
N GLY A 348 -17.99 3.48 -40.63
CA GLY A 348 -18.07 4.60 -39.69
C GLY A 348 -19.44 4.76 -39.06
N ALA A 349 -19.80 6.02 -38.84
CA ALA A 349 -21.01 6.41 -38.13
C ALA A 349 -22.29 5.96 -38.86
N LYS A 350 -23.35 5.74 -38.08
CA LYS A 350 -24.71 5.52 -38.60
C LYS A 350 -25.31 6.85 -39.05
N PHE A 351 -25.79 6.89 -40.29
CA PHE A 351 -26.48 8.03 -40.86
C PHE A 351 -27.88 8.13 -40.26
N VAL A 352 -28.12 9.15 -39.43
CA VAL A 352 -29.41 9.36 -38.74
C VAL A 352 -30.29 10.42 -39.43
N GLY A 353 -29.86 10.91 -40.59
CA GLY A 353 -30.52 11.97 -41.35
C GLY A 353 -29.56 13.05 -41.80
N ALA A 354 -29.96 13.82 -42.80
CA ALA A 354 -29.18 14.99 -43.22
C ALA A 354 -29.09 15.99 -42.06
N PRO A 355 -27.93 16.61 -41.82
CA PRO A 355 -27.83 17.66 -40.81
C PRO A 355 -28.84 18.76 -41.16
N TRP A 356 -29.82 18.98 -40.27
CA TRP A 356 -30.70 20.13 -40.41
C TRP A 356 -29.96 21.37 -39.91
N GLU A 357 -29.89 22.39 -40.75
CA GLU A 357 -29.28 23.65 -40.37
C GLU A 357 -30.20 24.38 -39.40
N ILE A 358 -29.82 24.42 -38.11
CA ILE A 358 -30.51 25.27 -37.14
C ILE A 358 -29.96 26.68 -37.30
N VAL A 359 -30.56 27.47 -38.20
CA VAL A 359 -30.33 28.91 -38.23
C VAL A 359 -31.07 29.52 -37.05
N ILE A 360 -30.37 29.67 -35.92
CA ILE A 360 -30.93 30.38 -34.76
C ILE A 360 -30.93 31.88 -35.12
N PRO A 361 -32.08 32.54 -35.29
CA PRO A 361 -32.10 33.98 -35.46
C PRO A 361 -31.55 34.59 -34.16
N THR A 362 -30.38 35.23 -34.26
CA THR A 362 -29.86 36.02 -33.14
C THR A 362 -30.87 37.13 -32.82
N LYS A 363 -31.00 37.50 -31.55
CA LYS A 363 -31.91 38.59 -31.08
C LYS A 363 -31.62 39.97 -31.70
N LEU A 364 -30.62 40.08 -32.59
CA LEU A 364 -30.15 41.29 -33.26
C LEU A 364 -30.68 41.43 -34.70
N VAL A 365 -31.53 40.52 -35.19
CA VAL A 365 -32.13 40.64 -36.52
C VAL A 365 -33.47 41.37 -36.41
N TYR A 366 -33.53 42.62 -36.89
CA TYR A 366 -34.77 43.35 -37.11
C TYR A 366 -35.09 43.34 -38.62
N LEU A 367 -36.35 43.09 -38.97
CA LEU A 367 -36.81 43.28 -40.34
C LEU A 367 -36.79 44.77 -40.64
N ARG A 368 -36.06 45.18 -41.68
CA ARG A 368 -35.93 46.60 -42.08
C ARG A 368 -37.30 47.20 -42.41
N ASN A 369 -38.24 46.38 -42.87
CA ASN A 369 -39.61 46.76 -43.19
C ASN A 369 -40.61 45.99 -42.30
N LYS A 370 -41.56 46.71 -41.71
CA LYS A 370 -42.54 46.13 -40.75
C LYS A 370 -43.55 45.16 -41.38
N ASN A 371 -43.62 45.14 -42.71
CA ASN A 371 -44.59 44.35 -43.49
C ASN A 371 -44.00 43.07 -44.07
N ASP A 372 -42.69 42.85 -43.96
CA ASP A 372 -42.05 41.65 -44.50
C ASP A 372 -42.36 40.45 -43.59
N LYS A 373 -42.70 39.31 -44.19
CA LYS A 373 -42.94 38.06 -43.47
C LYS A 373 -41.76 37.12 -43.68
N LEU A 374 -41.37 36.39 -42.63
CA LEU A 374 -40.38 35.33 -42.75
C LEU A 374 -40.93 34.20 -43.64
N PRO A 375 -40.08 33.55 -44.45
CA PRO A 375 -40.49 32.41 -45.27
C PRO A 375 -40.98 31.28 -44.37
N ILE A 376 -42.09 30.65 -44.76
CA ILE A 376 -42.69 29.50 -44.07
C ILE A 376 -42.40 28.28 -44.92
N TYR A 377 -41.67 27.30 -44.38
CA TYR A 377 -41.39 26.05 -45.06
C TYR A 377 -42.35 24.96 -44.56
N PRO A 378 -43.13 24.30 -45.43
CA PRO A 378 -43.98 23.19 -45.03
C PRO A 378 -43.10 21.96 -44.70
N LEU A 379 -43.41 21.31 -43.58
CA LEU A 379 -42.88 19.99 -43.25
C LEU A 379 -43.72 18.96 -44.02
N THR A 380 -43.15 18.39 -45.08
CA THR A 380 -43.71 17.22 -45.79
C THR A 380 -43.22 15.93 -45.19
#